data_AF-A0A2T3QH10-F1
#
_entry.id   AF-A0A2T3QH10-F1
#
_cell.length_a   1.000
_cell.length_b   1.000
_cell.length_c   1.000
_cell.angle_alpha   90.00
_cell.angle_beta   90.00
_cell.angle_gamma   90.00
#
_symmetry.space_group_name_H-M   'P 1'
#
loop_
_entity.id
_entity.type
_entity.pdbx_description
1 polymer ?
#
loop_
_entity_poly.entity_id
_entity_poly.type
_entity_poly.pdbx_seq_one_letter_code
_entity_poly.pdbx_strand_id
1 'polypeptide(L)' 'MINHRERLQWYLDAERKILMQQAVETAEGEKLTFASLATVRREIERLQALISRGQLGGRRSMIRRNRLE' A
#
# COMPACT_ATOMS: atom_id res chain seq x y z
N MET A 1 -4.96 -10.43 -10.75
CA MET A 1 -4.84 -9.02 -10.31
C MET A 1 -4.01 -9.02 -9.04
N ILE A 2 -2.85 -8.36 -9.04
CA ILE A 2 -2.03 -8.24 -7.82
C ILE A 2 -2.81 -7.37 -6.82
N ASN A 3 -3.16 -7.93 -5.66
CA ASN A 3 -3.95 -7.24 -4.66
C ASN A 3 -3.12 -6.08 -4.07
N HIS A 4 -3.67 -4.86 -4.02
CA HIS A 4 -2.99 -3.70 -3.42
C HIS A 4 -2.51 -3.99 -1.99
N ARG A 5 -3.22 -4.88 -1.27
CA ARG A 5 -2.85 -5.32 0.07
C ARG A 5 -1.61 -6.21 0.12
N GLU A 6 -1.46 -7.12 -0.83
CA GLU A 6 -0.26 -7.96 -0.95
C GLU A 6 0.95 -7.11 -1.31
N ARG A 7 0.76 -6.15 -2.23
CA ARG A 7 1.82 -5.22 -2.62
C ARG A 7 2.24 -4.32 -1.45
N LEU A 8 1.29 -3.84 -0.63
CA LEU A 8 1.58 -3.09 0.60
C LEU A 8 2.38 -3.92 1.60
N GLN A 9 2.00 -5.19 1.81
CA GLN A 9 2.72 -6.09 2.72
C GLN A 9 4.18 -6.27 2.29
N TRP A 10 4.42 -6.41 0.98
CA TRP A 10 5.78 -6.51 0.44
C TRP A 10 6.61 -5.26 0.71
N TYR A 11 6.07 -4.05 0.49
CA TYR A 11 6.81 -2.82 0.77
C TYR A 11 7.10 -2.62 2.27
N LEU A 12 6.19 -3.05 3.16
CA LEU A 12 6.42 -3.01 4.62
C LEU A 12 7.55 -3.97 5.04
N ASP A 13 7.59 -5.18 4.48
CA ASP A 13 8.69 -6.11 4.70
C ASP A 13 10.02 -5.56 4.14
N ALA A 14 9.96 -4.94 2.96
CA ALA A 14 11.11 -4.31 2.34
C ALA A 14 11.68 -3.16 3.19
N GLU A 15 10.82 -2.29 3.71
CA GLU A 15 11.19 -1.22 4.65
C GLU A 15 11.93 -1.80 5.86
N ARG A 16 11.38 -2.84 6.50
CA ARG A 16 11.98 -3.48 7.66
C ARG A 16 13.37 -4.06 7.36
N LYS A 17 13.53 -4.74 6.21
CA LYS A 17 14.81 -5.30 5.77
C LYS A 17 15.85 -4.20 5.49
N ILE A 18 15.44 -3.13 4.82
CA ILE A 18 16.32 -1.97 4.54
C ILE A 18 16.78 -1.31 5.84
N LEU A 19 15.90 -1.15 6.82
CA LEU A 19 16.24 -0.64 8.15
C LEU A 19 17.22 -1.57 8.91
N MET A 20 17.17 -2.87 8.63
CA MET A 20 18.14 -3.86 9.12
C MET A 20 19.42 -3.94 8.28
N GLN A 21 19.67 -2.96 7.40
CA GLN A 21 20.82 -2.91 6.49
C GLN A 21 20.87 -4.07 5.48
N GLN A 22 19.74 -4.70 5.19
CA GLN A 22 19.62 -5.74 4.17
C GLN A 22 19.13 -5.14 2.84
N ALA A 23 19.70 -5.59 1.73
CA ALA A 23 19.22 -5.24 0.40
C ALA A 23 18.02 -6.12 0.02
N VAL A 24 17.02 -5.51 -0.61
CA VAL A 24 15.81 -6.21 -1.06
C VAL A 24 15.75 -6.15 -2.59
N GLU A 25 15.66 -7.30 -3.24
CA GLU A 25 15.51 -7.37 -4.68
C GLU A 25 14.03 -7.40 -5.06
N THR A 26 13.64 -6.53 -5.99
CA THR A 26 12.29 -6.48 -6.54
C THR A 26 12.10 -7.57 -7.60
N ALA A 27 10.84 -7.85 -7.97
CA ALA A 27 10.55 -8.79 -9.06
C ALA A 27 11.12 -8.35 -10.42
N GLU A 28 11.49 -7.08 -10.57
CA GLU A 28 12.10 -6.50 -11.77
C GLU A 28 13.64 -6.48 -11.70
N GLY A 29 14.24 -7.04 -10.63
CA GLY A 29 15.71 -7.09 -10.44
C GLY A 29 16.31 -5.81 -9.85
N GLU A 30 15.49 -4.81 -9.50
CA GLU A 30 15.96 -3.60 -8.83
C GLU A 30 16.28 -3.87 -7.36
N LYS A 31 17.44 -3.40 -6.89
CA LYS A 31 17.88 -3.51 -5.50
C LYS A 31 17.49 -2.28 -4.68
N LEU A 32 16.60 -2.48 -3.73
CA LEU A 32 16.22 -1.47 -2.75
C LEU A 32 17.20 -1.52 -1.57
N THR A 33 17.77 -0.35 -1.27
CA THR A 33 18.71 -0.14 -0.15
C THR A 33 18.27 1.06 0.68
N PHE A 34 19.09 1.50 1.63
CA PHE A 34 18.81 2.67 2.44
C PHE A 34 18.56 3.94 1.60
N ALA A 35 19.23 4.07 0.45
CA ALA A 35 19.00 5.16 -0.50
C ALA A 35 17.57 5.15 -1.09
N SER A 36 16.96 3.98 -1.22
CA SER A 36 15.61 3.78 -1.75
C SER A 36 14.51 3.85 -0.68
N LEU A 37 14.87 4.00 0.60
CA LEU A 37 13.94 3.97 1.74
C LEU A 37 12.85 5.04 1.64
N ALA A 38 13.21 6.25 1.20
CA ALA A 38 12.24 7.33 0.99
C ALA A 38 11.20 6.98 -0.08
N THR A 39 11.63 6.33 -1.15
CA THR A 39 10.75 5.85 -2.23
C THR A 39 9.82 4.75 -1.73
N VAL A 40 10.34 3.78 -0.98
CA VAL A 40 9.56 2.69 -0.37
C VAL A 40 8.46 3.25 0.54
N ARG A 41 8.80 4.20 1.42
CA ARG A 41 7.84 4.85 2.32
C ARG A 41 6.73 5.59 1.56
N ARG A 42 7.08 6.31 0.50
CA ARG A 42 6.11 7.04 -0.31
C ARG A 42 5.13 6.09 -1.03
N GLU A 43 5.60 4.93 -1.48
CA GLU A 43 4.72 3.93 -2.09
C GLU A 43 3.83 3.23 -1.06
N ILE A 44 4.32 2.99 0.16
CA ILE A 44 3.51 2.52 1.30
C ILE A 44 2.34 3.49 1.55
N GLU A 45 2.63 4.78 1.68
CA GLU A 45 1.61 5.80 1.92
C GLU A 45 0.58 5.85 0.77
N ARG A 46 1.04 5.76 -0.48
CA ARG A 46 0.16 5.74 -1.65
C ARG A 46 -0.76 4.51 -1.65
N LEU A 47 -0.22 3.32 -1.38
CA LEU A 47 -0.99 2.08 -1.33
C LEU A 47 -2.00 2.08 -0.18
N GLN A 48 -1.60 2.57 1.01
CA GLN A 48 -2.52 2.76 2.13
C GLN A 48 -3.66 3.72 1.77
N ALA A 49 -3.37 4.84 1.12
CA ALA A 49 -4.38 5.79 0.68
C ALA A 49 -5.33 5.17 -0.36
N LEU A 50 -4.83 4.38 -1.31
CA LEU A 50 -5.65 3.67 -2.29
C LEU A 50 -6.57 2.64 -1.65
N ILE A 51 -6.06 1.86 -0.70
CA ILE A 51 -6.85 0.87 0.05
C ILE A 51 -7.95 1.56 0.87
N SER A 52 -7.60 2.64 1.58
CA SER A 52 -8.55 3.42 2.38
C SER A 52 -9.64 4.06 1.51
N ARG A 53 -9.26 4.65 0.36
CA ARG A 53 -10.22 5.21 -0.62
C ARG A 53 -11.09 4.13 -1.25
N GLY A 54 -10.53 2.96 -1.57
CA GLY A 54 -11.26 1.81 -2.08
C GLY A 54 -12.32 1.28 -1.09
N GLN A 55 -11.99 1.28 0.21
CA GLN A 55 -12.98 0.97 1.26
C GLN A 55 -14.06 2.06 1.42
N LEU A 56 -13.70 3.34 1.27
CA LEU A 56 -14.63 4.46 1.40
C LEU A 56 -15.61 4.58 0.22
N GLY A 57 -15.21 4.16 -0.98
CA GLY A 57 -16.06 4.13 -2.19
C GLY A 57 -17.21 3.14 -2.12
N GLY A 58 -17.09 2.06 -1.33
CA GLY A 58 -18.18 1.10 -1.09
C GLY A 58 -19.09 1.49 0.09
N ARG A 59 -18.59 2.25 1.06
CA ARG A 59 -19.31 2.55 2.31
C ARG A 59 -20.16 3.83 2.26
N ARG A 60 -19.97 4.69 1.26
CA ARG A 60 -20.77 5.92 1.07
C ARG A 60 -22.08 5.71 0.29
N SER A 61 -22.32 4.54 -0.28
CA SER A 61 -23.54 4.24 -1.06
C SER A 61 -24.64 3.52 -0.26
N MET A 62 -24.63 3.60 1.08
CA MET A 62 -25.65 2.99 1.94
C MET A 62 -26.28 4.01 2.90
N ILE A 63 -26.39 5.28 2.48
CA ILE A 63 -27.29 6.25 3.13
C ILE A 63 -28.14 6.94 2.07
N ARG A 64 -28.92 6.15 1.33
CA ARG A 64 -30.05 6.66 0.56
C ARG A 64 -31.15 5.60 0.55
N ARG A 65 -31.97 5.62 1.61
CA ARG A 65 -33.42 5.42 1.63
C ARG A 65 -33.89 5.30 3.08
N ASN A 66 -33.88 6.43 3.78
CA ASN A 66 -34.86 6.64 4.83
C ASN A 66 -35.97 7.52 4.22
N ARG A 67 -37.20 7.01 4.31
CA ARG A 67 -38.50 7.73 4.27
C ARG A 67 -39.12 8.13 2.93
N LEU A 68 -39.84 7.18 2.33
CA LEU A 68 -41.13 7.31 1.63
C LEU A 68 -41.86 6.01 2.04
N GLU A 69 -43.01 5.95 2.70
CA GLU A 69 -44.14 6.84 2.96
C GLU A 69 -44.69 6.54 4.37
#